data_AF-A0A929AXA3-F1
#
_entry.id   AF-A0A929AXA3-F1
#
_cell.length_a   1.000
_cell.length_b   1.000
_cell.length_c   1.000
_cell.angle_alpha   90.00
_cell.angle_beta   90.00
_cell.angle_gamma   90.00
#
_symmetry.space_group_name_H-M   'P 1'
#
loop_
_entity.id
_entity.type
_entity.pdbx_description
1 polymer ?
#
loop_
_entity_poly.entity_id
_entity_poly.type
_entity_poly.pdbx_seq_one_letter_code
_entity_poly.pdbx_strand_id
1 'polypeptide(L)'
;MNWRLKLSNWLSGGAIEKYRRQAETAKAQWQQLELDLENIKAQLKQCQIELEQTKAQLQIGKGFQIELGQTQLKLQQTEAELKQCQEKRQQQQQELERSQTQLEQAQQELAGSQDWLQQLQTKIEVVKVERLPIKDFEALWGFDIGTPSPQTEVTAGLLAIKGWVLGKRAEAKLIKIIWQQHPLIETTVDRPRKFVKQQYPEIAAADSCGFETAFSVAGMPATTELEVQAVLADESSIPLSTIRLKR
;
A
#
# COMPACT_ATOMS: atom_id res chain seq x y z
N MET A 1 129.94 48.83 27.06
CA MET A 1 129.10 48.49 25.88
C MET A 1 127.75 48.00 26.41
N ASN A 2 126.54 48.39 25.93
CA ASN A 2 126.16 48.40 24.53
C ASN A 2 124.80 49.09 24.22
N TRP A 3 124.58 50.31 24.71
CA TRP A 3 123.42 51.12 24.31
C TRP A 3 123.44 51.49 22.81
N ARG A 4 124.65 51.55 22.22
CA ARG A 4 124.88 51.72 20.78
C ARG A 4 124.40 50.54 19.94
N LEU A 5 124.55 49.27 20.37
CA LEU A 5 123.99 48.13 19.60
C LEU A 5 122.47 48.04 19.69
N LYS A 6 121.84 48.42 20.81
CA LYS A 6 120.37 48.47 20.89
C LYS A 6 119.80 49.60 20.02
N LEU A 7 120.45 50.78 19.99
CA LEU A 7 120.10 51.85 19.06
C LEU A 7 120.41 51.48 17.61
N SER A 8 121.53 50.81 17.30
CA SER A 8 121.82 50.31 15.96
C SER A 8 120.84 49.23 15.51
N ASN A 9 120.29 48.39 16.40
CA ASN A 9 119.26 47.42 16.02
C ASN A 9 117.88 48.07 15.83
N TRP A 10 117.69 49.28 16.36
CA TRP A 10 116.46 50.07 16.23
C TRP A 10 116.52 51.04 15.03
N LEU A 11 117.71 51.56 14.72
CA LEU A 11 118.01 52.44 13.58
C LEU A 11 118.40 51.68 12.30
N SER A 12 118.89 50.44 12.40
CA SER A 12 118.97 49.52 11.26
C SER A 12 117.56 49.09 10.91
N GLY A 13 117.10 49.36 9.67
CA GLY A 13 115.72 49.23 9.22
C GLY A 13 114.93 47.94 9.54
N GLY A 14 115.55 46.87 10.06
CA GLY A 14 114.91 45.59 10.38
C GLY A 14 113.85 45.62 11.51
N ALA A 15 113.99 46.45 12.54
CA ALA A 15 112.95 46.59 13.57
C ALA A 15 111.71 47.31 13.01
N ILE A 16 111.92 48.39 12.24
CA ILE A 16 110.88 49.16 11.56
C ILE A 16 110.16 48.29 10.53
N GLU A 17 110.88 47.46 9.76
CA GLU A 17 110.31 46.50 8.81
C GLU A 17 109.44 45.43 9.48
N LYS A 18 109.84 44.92 10.66
CA LYS A 18 109.01 43.97 11.42
C LYS A 18 107.69 44.60 11.86
N TYR A 19 107.71 45.81 12.40
CA TYR A 19 106.49 46.53 12.77
C TYR A 19 105.65 46.92 11.54
N ARG A 20 106.29 47.23 10.40
CA ARG A 20 105.60 47.50 9.13
C ARG A 20 104.86 46.26 8.61
N ARG A 21 105.51 45.09 8.61
CA ARG A 21 104.86 43.81 8.25
C ARG A 21 103.74 43.45 9.24
N GLN A 22 103.91 43.72 10.53
CA GLN A 22 102.86 43.51 11.53
C GLN A 22 101.67 44.45 11.30
N ALA A 23 101.89 45.71 10.91
CA ALA A 23 100.83 46.64 10.58
C ALA A 23 100.11 46.28 9.26
N GLU A 24 100.85 45.81 8.24
CA GLU A 24 100.28 45.34 6.97
C GLU A 24 99.44 44.08 7.15
N THR A 25 99.91 43.12 7.95
CA THR A 25 99.14 41.91 8.29
C THR A 25 97.92 42.22 9.13
N ALA A 26 98.02 43.11 10.13
CA ALA A 26 96.86 43.56 10.90
C ALA A 26 95.84 44.30 10.02
N LYS A 27 96.30 45.10 9.05
CA LYS A 27 95.42 45.78 8.08
C LYS A 27 94.70 44.79 7.16
N ALA A 28 95.41 43.79 6.64
CA ALA A 28 94.80 42.74 5.82
C ALA A 28 93.78 41.91 6.62
N GLN A 29 94.09 41.58 7.87
CA GLN A 29 93.16 40.91 8.78
C GLN A 29 91.92 41.76 9.06
N TRP A 30 92.09 43.07 9.24
CA TRP A 30 90.97 43.98 9.48
C TRP A 30 90.06 44.09 8.26
N GLN A 31 90.62 44.20 7.05
CA GLN A 31 89.87 44.17 5.80
C GLN A 31 89.14 42.84 5.59
N GLN A 32 89.78 41.72 5.92
CA GLN A 32 89.14 40.41 5.86
C GLN A 32 87.96 40.32 6.83
N LEU A 33 88.13 40.82 8.06
CA LEU A 33 87.09 40.80 9.07
C LEU A 33 85.91 41.73 8.71
N GLU A 34 86.19 42.84 8.04
CA GLU A 34 85.15 43.73 7.50
C GLU A 34 84.33 43.05 6.40
N LEU A 35 84.99 42.35 5.48
CA LEU A 35 84.33 41.53 4.45
C LEU A 35 83.51 40.38 5.07
N ASP A 36 84.06 39.70 6.06
CA ASP A 36 83.36 38.62 6.77
C ASP A 36 82.13 39.15 7.51
N LEU A 37 82.23 40.33 8.14
CA LEU A 37 81.09 41.01 8.78
C LEU A 37 80.00 41.39 7.78
N GLU A 38 80.37 41.90 6.60
CA GLU A 38 79.41 42.20 5.54
C GLU A 38 78.73 40.94 5.02
N ASN A 39 79.48 39.86 4.82
CA ASN A 39 78.96 38.58 4.38
C ASN A 39 77.99 37.98 5.41
N ILE A 40 78.35 37.97 6.70
CA ILE A 40 77.48 37.50 7.78
C ILE A 40 76.21 38.36 7.87
N LYS A 41 76.32 39.69 7.72
CA LYS A 41 75.15 40.58 7.69
C LYS A 41 74.23 40.27 6.50
N ALA A 42 74.79 39.97 5.33
CA ALA A 42 74.01 39.59 4.16
C ALA A 42 73.30 38.24 4.37
N GLN A 43 74.01 37.24 4.91
CA GLN A 43 73.45 35.93 5.25
C GLN A 43 72.35 36.03 6.31
N LEU A 44 72.53 36.87 7.34
CA LEU A 44 71.51 37.10 8.37
C LEU A 44 70.25 37.72 7.79
N LYS A 45 70.38 38.71 6.88
CA LYS A 45 69.23 39.29 6.17
C LYS A 45 68.53 38.26 5.29
N GLN A 46 69.28 37.45 4.56
CA GLN A 46 68.73 36.39 3.73
C GLN A 46 67.96 35.36 4.57
N CYS A 47 68.54 34.94 5.69
CA CYS A 47 67.90 34.01 6.63
C CYS A 47 66.62 34.60 7.25
N GLN A 48 66.58 35.91 7.53
CA GLN A 48 65.35 36.58 7.99
C GLN A 48 64.24 36.55 6.93
N ILE A 49 64.57 36.80 5.66
CA ILE A 49 63.59 36.75 4.56
C ILE A 49 63.03 35.34 4.43
N GLU A 50 63.88 34.32 4.45
CA GLU A 50 63.47 32.91 4.39
C GLU A 50 62.58 32.52 5.58
N LEU A 51 62.90 33.01 6.78
CA LEU A 51 62.06 32.79 7.96
C LEU A 51 60.67 33.41 7.80
N GLU A 52 60.56 34.63 7.27
CA GLU A 52 59.25 35.26 7.05
C GLU A 52 58.47 34.57 5.91
N GLN A 53 59.15 34.12 4.85
CA GLN A 53 58.52 33.35 3.77
C GLN A 53 57.97 32.02 4.28
N THR A 54 58.74 31.29 5.10
CA THR A 54 58.30 30.02 5.67
C THR A 54 57.15 30.21 6.67
N LYS A 55 57.17 31.28 7.48
CA LYS A 55 56.02 31.65 8.33
C LYS A 55 54.76 31.91 7.53
N ALA A 56 54.86 32.66 6.42
CA ALA A 56 53.73 32.93 5.54
C ALA A 56 53.19 31.62 4.91
N GLN A 57 54.06 30.73 4.44
CA GLN A 57 53.66 29.42 3.91
C GLN A 57 52.96 28.55 4.96
N LEU A 58 53.43 28.55 6.21
CA LEU A 58 52.77 27.84 7.30
C LEU A 58 51.37 28.40 7.61
N GLN A 59 51.20 29.73 7.56
CA GLN A 59 49.88 30.35 7.73
C GLN A 59 48.91 29.95 6.62
N ILE A 60 49.38 29.97 5.36
CA ILE A 60 48.61 29.51 4.21
C ILE A 60 48.21 28.02 4.38
N GLY A 61 49.15 27.17 4.79
CA GLY A 61 48.89 25.75 5.04
C GLY A 61 47.82 25.51 6.12
N LYS A 62 47.82 26.30 7.19
CA LYS A 62 46.76 26.26 8.21
C LYS A 62 45.39 26.68 7.66
N GLY A 63 45.36 27.69 6.79
CA GLY A 63 44.14 28.12 6.09
C GLY A 63 43.53 26.99 5.27
N PHE A 64 44.35 26.30 4.47
CA PHE A 64 43.89 25.16 3.68
C PHE A 64 43.35 24.01 4.54
N GLN A 65 43.95 23.72 5.70
CA GLN A 65 43.42 22.70 6.62
C GLN A 65 42.01 23.05 7.12
N ILE A 66 41.75 24.32 7.40
CA ILE A 66 40.42 24.79 7.83
C ILE A 66 39.42 24.63 6.68
N GLU A 67 39.77 25.07 5.46
CA GLU A 67 38.91 24.95 4.28
C GLU A 67 38.60 23.49 3.94
N LEU A 68 39.58 22.60 4.05
CA LEU A 68 39.37 21.16 3.88
C LEU A 68 38.39 20.62 4.92
N GLY A 69 38.55 20.98 6.20
CA GLY A 69 37.63 20.57 7.25
C GLY A 69 36.20 21.09 7.04
N GLN A 70 36.05 22.35 6.62
CA GLN A 70 34.75 22.92 6.27
C GLN A 70 34.10 22.21 5.07
N THR A 71 34.91 21.85 4.08
CA THR A 71 34.44 21.13 2.88
C THR A 71 34.00 19.71 3.23
N GLN A 72 34.75 19.01 4.09
CA GLN A 72 34.37 17.68 4.59
C GLN A 72 33.06 17.74 5.37
N LEU A 73 32.87 18.75 6.23
CA LEU A 73 31.62 18.91 6.97
C LEU A 73 30.43 19.17 6.03
N LYS A 74 30.61 20.03 5.01
CA LYS A 74 29.58 20.29 4.00
C LYS A 74 29.23 19.02 3.23
N LEU A 75 30.23 18.23 2.84
CA LEU A 75 30.01 16.95 2.16
C LEU A 75 29.16 16.01 3.02
N GLN A 76 29.51 15.83 4.28
CA GLN A 76 28.74 15.00 5.22
C GLN A 76 27.29 15.49 5.38
N GLN A 77 27.07 16.80 5.45
CA GLN A 77 25.73 17.38 5.50
C GLN A 77 24.94 17.06 4.23
N THR A 78 25.53 17.25 3.04
CA THR A 78 24.87 16.95 1.78
C THR A 78 24.59 15.46 1.60
N GLU A 79 25.46 14.58 2.09
CA GLU A 79 25.22 13.13 2.08
C GLU A 79 24.05 12.75 2.99
N ALA A 80 23.93 13.37 4.16
CA ALA A 80 22.80 13.17 5.06
C ALA A 80 21.48 13.66 4.45
N GLU A 81 21.48 14.85 3.82
CA GLU A 81 20.33 15.39 3.10
C GLU A 81 19.92 14.51 1.92
N LEU A 82 20.90 14.00 1.15
CA LEU A 82 20.65 13.08 0.04
C LEU A 82 19.97 11.81 0.55
N LYS A 83 20.48 11.23 1.64
CA LYS A 83 19.90 10.03 2.26
C LYS A 83 18.47 10.27 2.72
N GLN A 84 18.21 11.40 3.39
CA GLN A 84 16.87 11.77 3.81
C GLN A 84 15.91 11.95 2.61
N CYS A 85 16.39 12.55 1.53
CA CYS A 85 15.61 12.73 0.29
C CYS A 85 15.30 11.38 -0.39
N GLN A 86 16.25 10.42 -0.36
CA GLN A 86 16.02 9.06 -0.86
C GLN A 86 14.96 8.33 -0.04
N GLU A 87 15.05 8.38 1.28
CA GLU A 87 14.06 7.76 2.18
C GLU A 87 12.67 8.35 1.95
N LYS A 88 12.55 9.68 1.84
CA LYS A 88 11.28 10.36 1.54
C LYS A 88 10.69 9.91 0.20
N ARG A 89 11.53 9.77 -0.83
CA ARG A 89 11.09 9.29 -2.15
C ARG A 89 10.56 7.86 -2.08
N GLN A 90 11.23 6.98 -1.33
CA GLN A 90 10.77 5.61 -1.11
C GLN A 90 9.42 5.56 -0.38
N GLN A 91 9.24 6.39 0.65
CA GLN A 91 7.96 6.51 1.35
C GLN A 91 6.84 6.96 0.42
N GLN A 92 7.08 8.01 -0.37
CA GLN A 92 6.09 8.50 -1.35
C GLN A 92 5.74 7.45 -2.41
N GLN A 93 6.73 6.66 -2.84
CA GLN A 93 6.50 5.56 -3.78
C GLN A 93 5.59 4.48 -3.17
N GLN A 94 5.82 4.10 -1.92
CA GLN A 94 4.98 3.15 -1.20
C GLN A 94 3.55 3.69 -0.98
N GLU A 95 3.41 4.97 -0.66
CA GLU A 95 2.10 5.62 -0.52
C GLU A 95 1.33 5.63 -1.84
N LEU A 96 2.01 5.93 -2.95
CA LEU A 96 1.41 5.91 -4.28
C LEU A 96 0.92 4.51 -4.66
N GLU A 97 1.75 3.49 -4.44
CA GLU A 97 1.39 2.08 -4.70
C GLU A 97 0.18 1.66 -3.86
N ARG A 98 0.16 2.01 -2.57
CA ARG A 98 -1.01 1.75 -1.70
C ARG A 98 -2.28 2.44 -2.23
N SER A 99 -2.17 3.69 -2.66
CA SER A 99 -3.31 4.42 -3.22
C SER A 99 -3.79 3.82 -4.55
N GLN A 100 -2.88 3.33 -5.40
CA GLN A 100 -3.23 2.65 -6.65
C GLN A 100 -3.98 1.35 -6.39
N THR A 101 -3.50 0.51 -5.47
CA THR A 101 -4.19 -0.72 -5.09
C THR A 101 -5.59 -0.44 -4.52
N GLN A 102 -5.74 0.61 -3.70
CA GLN A 102 -7.05 1.00 -3.18
C GLN A 102 -8.01 1.43 -4.29
N LEU A 103 -7.52 2.17 -5.29
CA LEU A 103 -8.33 2.58 -6.45
C LEU A 103 -8.76 1.37 -7.27
N GLU A 104 -7.87 0.41 -7.51
CA GLU A 104 -8.21 -0.84 -8.23
C GLU A 104 -9.27 -1.66 -7.49
N GLN A 105 -9.13 -1.80 -6.17
CA GLN A 105 -10.14 -2.48 -5.34
C GLN A 105 -11.49 -1.78 -5.41
N ALA A 106 -11.53 -0.46 -5.26
CA ALA A 106 -12.76 0.31 -5.33
C ALA A 106 -13.41 0.23 -6.72
N GLN A 107 -12.63 0.20 -7.80
CA GLN A 107 -13.15 0.00 -9.16
C GLN A 107 -13.76 -1.39 -9.33
N GLN A 108 -13.15 -2.43 -8.76
CA GLN A 108 -13.67 -3.79 -8.82
C GLN A 108 -14.97 -3.93 -8.02
N GLU A 109 -15.07 -3.31 -6.85
CA GLU A 109 -16.31 -3.26 -6.05
C GLU A 109 -17.44 -2.51 -6.78
N LEU A 110 -17.10 -1.41 -7.45
CA LEU A 110 -18.06 -0.65 -8.25
C LEU A 110 -18.57 -1.47 -9.44
N ALA A 111 -17.68 -2.15 -10.17
CA ALA A 111 -18.05 -3.03 -11.27
C ALA A 111 -18.98 -4.16 -10.79
N GLY A 112 -18.65 -4.83 -9.68
CA GLY A 112 -19.51 -5.86 -9.10
C GLY A 112 -20.88 -5.33 -8.67
N SER A 113 -20.94 -4.11 -8.13
CA SER A 113 -22.20 -3.45 -7.77
C SER A 113 -23.04 -3.10 -9.01
N GLN A 114 -22.40 -2.68 -10.10
CA GLN A 114 -23.07 -2.41 -11.38
C GLN A 114 -23.64 -3.69 -12.00
N ASP A 115 -22.87 -4.78 -12.00
CA ASP A 115 -23.32 -6.08 -12.50
C ASP A 115 -24.53 -6.58 -11.71
N TRP A 116 -24.52 -6.45 -10.38
CA TRP A 116 -25.65 -6.79 -9.53
C TRP A 116 -26.89 -5.95 -9.85
N LEU A 117 -26.74 -4.63 -10.06
CA LEU A 117 -27.86 -3.76 -10.46
C LEU A 117 -28.43 -4.17 -11.82
N GLN A 118 -27.59 -4.52 -12.79
CA GLN A 118 -28.05 -5.01 -14.10
C GLN A 118 -28.83 -6.33 -13.97
N GLN A 119 -28.38 -7.23 -13.09
CA GLN A 119 -29.11 -8.48 -12.82
C GLN A 119 -30.49 -8.23 -12.23
N LEU A 120 -30.64 -7.24 -11.34
CA LEU A 120 -31.95 -6.86 -10.79
C LEU A 120 -32.88 -6.21 -11.82
N GLN A 121 -32.31 -5.49 -12.80
CA GLN A 121 -33.07 -4.87 -13.90
C GLN A 121 -33.44 -5.86 -15.00
N THR A 122 -32.84 -7.04 -15.03
CA THR A 122 -33.16 -8.04 -16.05
C THR A 122 -34.57 -8.56 -15.82
N LYS A 123 -35.42 -8.38 -16.82
CA LYS A 123 -36.81 -8.82 -16.82
C LYS A 123 -36.85 -10.34 -16.71
N ILE A 124 -37.50 -10.87 -15.67
CA ILE A 124 -37.75 -12.31 -15.53
C ILE A 124 -39.25 -12.51 -15.67
N GLU A 125 -39.65 -13.44 -16.53
CA GLU A 125 -41.04 -13.76 -16.82
C GLU A 125 -41.36 -15.19 -16.38
N VAL A 126 -42.55 -15.36 -15.81
CA VAL A 126 -43.10 -16.68 -15.52
C VAL A 126 -43.70 -17.24 -16.80
N VAL A 127 -43.00 -18.17 -17.43
CA VAL A 127 -43.41 -18.76 -18.71
C VAL A 127 -44.55 -19.74 -18.54
N LYS A 128 -44.46 -20.58 -17.50
CA LYS A 128 -45.43 -21.66 -17.27
C LYS A 128 -45.52 -21.98 -15.79
N VAL A 129 -46.75 -22.23 -15.34
CA VAL A 129 -47.04 -22.86 -14.05
C VAL A 129 -47.81 -24.13 -14.36
N GLU A 130 -47.16 -25.28 -14.19
CA GLU A 130 -47.72 -26.59 -14.49
C GLU A 130 -48.12 -27.26 -13.18
N ARG A 131 -49.43 -27.39 -12.97
CA ARG A 131 -49.99 -28.15 -11.84
C ARG A 131 -49.77 -29.63 -12.11
N LEU A 132 -49.12 -30.31 -11.17
CA LEU A 132 -48.89 -31.73 -11.28
C LEU A 132 -50.15 -32.49 -10.87
N PRO A 133 -50.50 -33.58 -11.59
CA PRO A 133 -51.62 -34.41 -11.19
C PRO A 133 -51.32 -35.05 -9.84
N ILE A 134 -52.31 -35.01 -8.94
CA ILE A 134 -52.24 -35.70 -7.66
C ILE A 134 -52.18 -37.20 -7.95
N LYS A 135 -51.00 -37.81 -7.80
CA LYS A 135 -50.83 -39.26 -7.99
C LYS A 135 -51.37 -40.07 -6.80
N ASP A 136 -51.35 -39.47 -5.62
CA ASP A 136 -51.89 -40.04 -4.38
C ASP A 136 -53.17 -39.29 -3.99
N PHE A 137 -54.31 -39.72 -4.54
CA PHE A 137 -55.62 -39.09 -4.30
C PHE A 137 -56.08 -39.20 -2.83
N GLU A 138 -55.45 -40.05 -2.03
CA GLU A 138 -55.69 -40.14 -0.59
C GLU A 138 -54.85 -39.13 0.21
N ALA A 139 -53.82 -38.54 -0.40
CA ALA A 139 -52.96 -37.57 0.29
C ALA A 139 -53.60 -36.19 0.45
N LEU A 140 -54.29 -35.67 -0.57
CA LEU A 140 -54.79 -34.28 -0.60
C LEU A 140 -56.27 -34.20 -0.99
N TRP A 141 -57.01 -33.31 -0.34
CA TRP A 141 -58.35 -32.89 -0.78
C TRP A 141 -58.27 -31.96 -2.00
N GLY A 142 -57.22 -31.14 -2.06
CA GLY A 142 -56.98 -30.23 -3.17
C GLY A 142 -55.85 -29.26 -2.87
N PHE A 143 -55.43 -28.54 -3.90
CA PHE A 143 -54.48 -27.44 -3.80
C PHE A 143 -54.68 -26.46 -4.94
N ASP A 144 -54.18 -25.24 -4.78
CA ASP A 144 -54.02 -24.30 -5.89
C ASP A 144 -52.83 -23.37 -5.67
N ILE A 145 -52.20 -22.99 -6.78
CA ILE A 145 -51.16 -21.96 -6.84
C ILE A 145 -51.79 -20.76 -7.52
N GLY A 146 -52.18 -19.77 -6.74
CA GLY A 146 -52.81 -18.54 -7.24
C GLY A 146 -51.79 -17.50 -7.71
N THR A 147 -50.55 -17.59 -7.27
CA THR A 147 -49.45 -16.72 -7.71
C THR A 147 -48.15 -17.54 -7.70
N PRO A 148 -47.27 -17.40 -8.71
CA PRO A 148 -47.44 -16.58 -9.90
C PRO A 148 -48.47 -17.15 -10.89
N SER A 149 -48.98 -16.31 -11.78
CA SER A 149 -49.65 -16.78 -13.01
C SER A 149 -48.66 -16.78 -14.18
N PRO A 150 -48.93 -17.52 -15.27
CA PRO A 150 -48.22 -17.32 -16.53
C PRO A 150 -48.23 -15.84 -16.93
N GLN A 151 -47.18 -15.41 -17.63
CA GLN A 151 -46.93 -14.01 -18.02
C GLN A 151 -46.75 -13.02 -16.85
N THR A 152 -46.65 -13.48 -15.60
CA THR A 152 -46.26 -12.60 -14.48
C THR A 152 -44.83 -12.14 -14.69
N GLU A 153 -44.62 -10.83 -14.66
CA GLU A 153 -43.28 -10.23 -14.63
C GLU A 153 -42.78 -10.17 -13.19
N VAL A 154 -41.58 -10.67 -12.97
CA VAL A 154 -40.91 -10.65 -11.67
C VAL A 154 -40.16 -9.33 -11.52
N THR A 155 -40.64 -8.47 -10.63
CA THR A 155 -40.00 -7.17 -10.34
C THR A 155 -38.82 -7.36 -9.38
N ALA A 156 -37.68 -6.72 -9.69
CA ALA A 156 -36.47 -6.76 -8.86
C ALA A 156 -35.99 -8.19 -8.53
N GLY A 157 -36.30 -9.17 -9.39
CA GLY A 157 -35.98 -10.57 -9.17
C GLY A 157 -36.72 -11.24 -8.01
N LEU A 158 -37.71 -10.61 -7.39
CA LEU A 158 -38.46 -11.21 -6.26
C LEU A 158 -39.70 -11.95 -6.75
N LEU A 159 -39.66 -13.29 -6.74
CA LEU A 159 -40.80 -14.12 -7.11
C LEU A 159 -41.66 -14.41 -5.88
N ALA A 160 -42.91 -13.92 -5.91
CA ALA A 160 -43.91 -14.28 -4.90
C ALA A 160 -44.66 -15.55 -5.32
N ILE A 161 -44.80 -16.50 -4.40
CA ILE A 161 -45.63 -17.69 -4.54
C ILE A 161 -46.71 -17.69 -3.47
N LYS A 162 -47.96 -17.80 -3.91
CA LYS A 162 -49.13 -17.82 -3.04
C LYS A 162 -50.07 -18.92 -3.47
N GLY A 163 -50.62 -19.62 -2.50
CA GLY A 163 -51.54 -20.70 -2.77
C GLY A 163 -52.23 -21.21 -1.53
N TRP A 164 -52.84 -22.37 -1.68
CA TRP A 164 -53.39 -23.16 -0.59
C TRP A 164 -53.21 -24.64 -0.89
N VAL A 165 -53.11 -25.44 0.15
CA VAL A 165 -53.04 -26.90 0.06
C VAL A 165 -53.78 -27.50 1.23
N LEU A 166 -54.68 -28.45 0.95
CA LEU A 166 -55.48 -29.09 1.98
C LEU A 166 -55.19 -30.60 1.97
N GLY A 167 -54.53 -31.05 3.03
CA GLY A 167 -54.20 -32.46 3.22
C GLY A 167 -55.40 -33.30 3.66
N LYS A 168 -55.49 -34.53 3.15
CA LYS A 168 -56.53 -35.53 3.46
C LYS A 168 -56.02 -36.59 4.42
N ARG A 169 -54.87 -37.21 4.12
CA ARG A 169 -54.21 -38.20 4.99
C ARG A 169 -53.67 -37.57 6.27
N ALA A 170 -52.98 -36.45 6.11
CA ALA A 170 -52.38 -35.67 7.18
C ALA A 170 -52.43 -34.19 6.79
N GLU A 171 -52.43 -33.30 7.79
CA GLU A 171 -52.47 -31.85 7.54
C GLU A 171 -51.21 -31.39 6.82
N ALA A 172 -51.35 -30.53 5.81
CA ALA A 172 -50.21 -29.89 5.16
C ALA A 172 -49.62 -28.84 6.10
N LYS A 173 -48.32 -28.93 6.42
CA LYS A 173 -47.64 -28.04 7.37
C LYS A 173 -46.69 -27.07 6.70
N LEU A 174 -45.99 -27.52 5.66
CA LEU A 174 -44.99 -26.71 4.97
C LEU A 174 -45.17 -26.77 3.46
N ILE A 175 -44.75 -25.70 2.78
CA ILE A 175 -44.43 -25.70 1.36
C ILE A 175 -42.92 -25.58 1.21
N LYS A 176 -42.34 -26.47 0.41
CA LYS A 176 -40.94 -26.44 -0.02
C LYS A 176 -40.86 -25.99 -1.47
N ILE A 177 -39.98 -25.03 -1.73
CA ILE A 177 -39.61 -24.61 -3.09
C ILE A 177 -38.21 -25.16 -3.35
N ILE A 178 -38.05 -25.95 -4.41
CA ILE A 178 -36.84 -26.69 -4.71
C ILE A 178 -36.30 -26.27 -6.08
N TRP A 179 -34.99 -26.10 -6.15
CA TRP A 179 -34.25 -25.88 -7.40
C TRP A 179 -33.10 -26.87 -7.49
N GLN A 180 -33.03 -27.62 -8.60
CA GLN A 180 -31.97 -28.64 -8.82
C GLN A 180 -31.78 -29.60 -7.63
N GLN A 181 -32.87 -30.12 -7.07
CA GLN A 181 -32.87 -31.01 -5.88
C GLN A 181 -32.49 -30.36 -4.55
N HIS A 182 -32.21 -29.06 -4.52
CA HIS A 182 -31.91 -28.32 -3.28
C HIS A 182 -33.11 -27.46 -2.85
N PRO A 183 -33.59 -27.58 -1.59
CA PRO A 183 -34.63 -26.70 -1.07
C PRO A 183 -34.08 -25.27 -0.97
N LEU A 184 -34.75 -24.33 -1.62
CA LEU A 184 -34.44 -22.91 -1.59
C LEU A 184 -35.07 -22.22 -0.38
N ILE A 185 -36.34 -22.53 -0.11
CA ILE A 185 -37.10 -21.95 0.98
C ILE A 185 -38.22 -22.90 1.42
N GLU A 186 -38.51 -22.84 2.72
CA GLU A 186 -39.64 -23.53 3.33
C GLU A 186 -40.55 -22.48 3.98
N THR A 187 -41.86 -22.61 3.81
CA THR A 187 -42.84 -21.70 4.42
C THR A 187 -43.99 -22.49 5.03
N THR A 188 -44.58 -21.95 6.10
CA THR A 188 -45.69 -22.59 6.80
C THR A 188 -47.00 -22.48 6.04
N VAL A 189 -47.86 -23.48 6.23
CA VAL A 189 -49.24 -23.50 5.75
C VAL A 189 -50.15 -23.18 6.92
N ASP A 190 -50.36 -21.89 7.17
CA ASP A 190 -51.13 -21.38 8.32
C ASP A 190 -52.00 -20.17 7.96
N ARG A 191 -51.97 -19.73 6.69
CA ARG A 191 -52.63 -18.49 6.28
C ARG A 191 -54.14 -18.72 6.10
N PRO A 192 -54.96 -17.74 6.52
CA PRO A 192 -56.41 -17.90 6.46
C PRO A 192 -56.94 -17.93 5.02
N ARG A 193 -57.84 -18.88 4.71
CA ARG A 193 -58.46 -19.05 3.38
C ARG A 193 -59.96 -19.27 3.49
N LYS A 194 -60.69 -18.19 3.77
CA LYS A 194 -62.16 -18.20 3.96
C LYS A 194 -62.94 -18.90 2.85
N PHE A 195 -62.53 -18.75 1.59
CA PHE A 195 -63.17 -19.42 0.45
C PHE A 195 -63.02 -20.95 0.52
N VAL A 196 -61.84 -21.45 0.91
CA VAL A 196 -61.60 -22.90 1.06
C VAL A 196 -62.41 -23.44 2.23
N LYS A 197 -62.51 -22.70 3.34
CA LYS A 197 -63.37 -23.08 4.46
C LYS A 197 -64.87 -23.15 4.10
N GLN A 198 -65.34 -22.28 3.20
CA GLN A 198 -66.72 -22.35 2.71
C GLN A 198 -66.97 -23.58 1.83
N GLN A 199 -65.97 -23.99 1.04
CA GLN A 199 -66.05 -25.17 0.19
C GLN A 199 -65.89 -26.48 0.97
N TYR A 200 -65.14 -26.46 2.07
CA TYR A 200 -64.86 -27.61 2.95
C TYR A 200 -65.15 -27.27 4.43
N PRO A 201 -66.42 -27.03 4.80
CA PRO A 201 -66.79 -26.57 6.14
C PRO A 201 -66.50 -27.59 7.23
N GLU A 202 -66.56 -28.88 6.93
CA GLU A 202 -66.28 -29.98 7.85
C GLU A 202 -64.80 -30.16 8.19
N ILE A 203 -63.90 -29.60 7.37
CA ILE A 203 -62.45 -29.77 7.57
C ILE A 203 -61.93 -28.62 8.44
N ALA A 204 -61.40 -28.93 9.63
CA ALA A 204 -60.87 -27.93 10.55
C ALA A 204 -59.70 -27.13 9.93
N ALA A 205 -58.78 -27.82 9.26
CA ALA A 205 -57.61 -27.23 8.61
C ALA A 205 -57.95 -26.33 7.40
N ALA A 206 -59.18 -26.38 6.86
CA ALA A 206 -59.56 -25.59 5.69
C ALA A 206 -59.60 -24.07 5.95
N ASP A 207 -59.67 -23.64 7.21
CA ASP A 207 -59.62 -22.22 7.55
C ASP A 207 -58.21 -21.64 7.44
N SER A 208 -57.16 -22.44 7.67
CA SER A 208 -55.76 -22.01 7.74
C SER A 208 -54.85 -22.78 6.76
N CYS A 209 -55.36 -23.13 5.58
CA CYS A 209 -54.64 -23.96 4.60
C CYS A 209 -53.85 -23.16 3.55
N GLY A 210 -53.69 -21.84 3.74
CA GLY A 210 -53.00 -20.97 2.82
C GLY A 210 -51.50 -20.85 3.11
N PHE A 211 -50.75 -20.47 2.08
CA PHE A 211 -49.35 -20.09 2.23
C PHE A 211 -49.01 -18.90 1.32
N GLU A 212 -47.97 -18.19 1.71
CA GLU A 212 -47.38 -17.09 0.97
C GLU A 212 -45.89 -17.01 1.28
N THR A 213 -45.07 -16.91 0.24
CA THR A 213 -43.63 -16.70 0.37
C THR A 213 -43.10 -15.91 -0.82
N ALA A 214 -41.98 -15.23 -0.65
CA ALA A 214 -41.28 -14.55 -1.73
C ALA A 214 -39.77 -14.75 -1.56
N PHE A 215 -39.07 -14.95 -2.67
CA PHE A 215 -37.63 -15.16 -2.67
C PHE A 215 -37.00 -14.64 -3.95
N SER A 216 -35.70 -14.39 -3.90
CA SER A 216 -34.96 -13.88 -5.05
C SER A 216 -34.67 -14.99 -6.06
N VAL A 217 -35.00 -14.74 -7.32
CA VAL A 217 -34.61 -15.51 -8.50
C VAL A 217 -33.57 -14.77 -9.34
N ALA A 218 -33.07 -13.62 -8.86
CA ALA A 218 -31.93 -12.94 -9.44
C ALA A 218 -30.68 -13.85 -9.37
N GLY A 219 -29.91 -13.91 -10.45
CA GLY A 219 -28.74 -14.79 -10.55
C GLY A 219 -29.00 -16.24 -11.00
N MET A 220 -30.26 -16.72 -11.01
CA MET A 220 -30.59 -18.05 -11.59
C MET A 220 -30.33 -18.10 -13.11
N PRO A 221 -30.12 -19.26 -13.74
CA PRO A 221 -29.93 -19.37 -15.19
C PRO A 221 -31.08 -18.79 -16.03
N ALA A 222 -30.80 -18.46 -17.30
CA ALA A 222 -31.75 -17.82 -18.22
C ALA A 222 -33.08 -18.59 -18.38
N THR A 223 -33.04 -19.91 -18.24
CA THR A 223 -34.22 -20.77 -18.10
C THR A 223 -34.07 -21.56 -16.82
N THR A 224 -35.05 -21.43 -15.93
CA THR A 224 -35.03 -22.11 -14.62
C THR A 224 -36.37 -22.78 -14.36
N GLU A 225 -36.35 -23.99 -13.84
CA GLU A 225 -37.52 -24.71 -13.36
C GLU A 225 -37.45 -24.88 -11.85
N LEU A 226 -38.55 -24.54 -11.18
CA LEU A 226 -38.72 -24.63 -9.74
C LEU A 226 -39.82 -25.64 -9.43
N GLU A 227 -39.59 -26.48 -8.43
CA GLU A 227 -40.58 -27.43 -7.95
C GLU A 227 -41.21 -26.91 -6.65
N VAL A 228 -42.53 -27.01 -6.54
CA VAL A 228 -43.29 -26.69 -5.34
C VAL A 228 -43.84 -27.99 -4.78
N GLN A 229 -43.51 -28.29 -3.53
CA GLN A 229 -43.95 -29.49 -2.82
C GLN A 229 -44.62 -29.11 -1.50
N ALA A 230 -45.67 -29.84 -1.12
CA ALA A 230 -46.24 -29.78 0.22
C ALA A 230 -45.62 -30.87 1.10
N VAL A 231 -45.27 -30.52 2.33
CA VAL A 231 -44.89 -31.48 3.36
C VAL A 231 -46.03 -31.61 4.35
N LEU A 232 -46.54 -32.83 4.50
CA LEU A 232 -47.61 -33.15 5.42
C LEU A 232 -47.06 -33.43 6.83
N ALA A 233 -47.93 -33.45 7.84
CA ALA A 233 -47.57 -33.71 9.23
C ALA A 233 -46.99 -35.12 9.49
N ASP A 234 -47.20 -36.06 8.56
CA ASP A 234 -46.57 -37.39 8.55
C ASP A 234 -45.21 -37.40 7.83
N GLU A 235 -44.64 -36.22 7.58
CA GLU A 235 -43.38 -35.97 6.86
C GLU A 235 -43.38 -36.37 5.37
N SER A 236 -44.50 -36.86 4.85
CA SER A 236 -44.62 -37.16 3.43
C SER A 236 -44.58 -35.87 2.58
N SER A 237 -43.86 -35.93 1.46
CA SER A 237 -43.73 -34.80 0.53
C SER A 237 -44.53 -35.08 -0.75
N ILE A 238 -45.45 -34.18 -1.07
CA ILE A 238 -46.35 -34.28 -2.22
C ILE A 238 -46.00 -33.18 -3.23
N PRO A 239 -45.57 -33.53 -4.46
CA PRO A 239 -45.29 -32.53 -5.49
C PRO A 239 -46.60 -31.89 -5.99
N LEU A 240 -46.65 -30.56 -6.00
CA LEU A 240 -47.83 -29.78 -6.35
C LEU A 240 -47.74 -29.17 -7.75
N SER A 241 -46.63 -28.50 -8.04
CA SER A 241 -46.47 -27.78 -9.31
C SER A 241 -45.02 -27.58 -9.70
N THR A 242 -44.78 -27.38 -10.99
CA THR A 242 -43.53 -26.82 -11.51
C THR A 242 -43.74 -25.43 -12.08
N ILE A 243 -42.80 -24.53 -11.81
CA ILE A 243 -42.82 -23.13 -12.28
C ILE A 243 -41.59 -22.93 -13.15
N ARG A 244 -41.82 -22.53 -14.41
CA ARG A 244 -40.75 -22.20 -15.36
C ARG A 244 -40.60 -20.70 -15.48
N LEU A 245 -39.37 -20.25 -15.26
CA LEU A 245 -38.94 -18.86 -15.38
C LEU A 245 -38.04 -18.71 -16.60
N LYS A 246 -38.14 -17.55 -17.26
CA LYS A 246 -37.27 -17.17 -18.37
C LYS A 246 -36.84 -15.71 -18.25
N ARG A 247 -35.61 -15.41 -18.67
CA ARG A 247 -35.12 -14.05 -18.92
C ARG A 247 -35.22 -13.64 -20.39
#